data_AF-A0A7Y3NYT0-F1
#
_entry.id   AF-A0A7Y3NYT0-F1
#
_cell.length_a   1.000
_cell.length_b   1.000
_cell.length_c   1.000
_cell.angle_alpha   90.00
_cell.angle_beta   90.00
_cell.angle_gamma   90.00
#
_symmetry.space_group_name_H-M   'P 1'
#
loop_
_entity.id
_entity.type
_entity.pdbx_description
1 polymer ?
#
loop_
_entity_poly.entity_id
_entity_poly.type
_entity_poly.pdbx_seq_one_letter_code
_entity_poly.pdbx_strand_id
1 'polypeptide(L)'
;MTLDRNQILFHANELGKLLANTEEVQHFKAAEDLLLAHEKASTLLQQLNQAEVDAQNEEIDPTDPEIATILDALDDIPEVVAFHDAQANVDHLLSTVSSMIADSMTSHAGLFRVEKR
;
A
#
# COMPACT_ATOMS: atom_id res chain seq x y z
N MET A 1 -6.21 -28.46 18.72
CA MET A 1 -6.86 -27.25 19.29
C MET A 1 -7.37 -26.43 18.12
N THR A 2 -8.65 -26.10 18.07
CA THR A 2 -9.23 -25.23 17.01
C THR A 2 -9.37 -23.82 17.57
N LEU A 3 -8.76 -22.85 16.89
CA LEU A 3 -8.91 -21.42 17.22
C LEU A 3 -10.24 -20.90 16.66
N ASP A 4 -10.87 -19.96 17.36
CA ASP A 4 -12.00 -19.21 16.79
C ASP A 4 -11.53 -18.08 15.86
N ARG A 5 -12.45 -17.51 15.09
CA ARG A 5 -12.14 -16.43 14.14
C ARG A 5 -11.57 -15.19 14.83
N ASN A 6 -12.02 -14.86 16.04
CA ASN A 6 -11.55 -13.69 16.78
C ASN A 6 -10.10 -13.85 17.20
N GLN A 7 -9.68 -15.06 17.58
CA GLN A 7 -8.28 -15.36 17.91
C GLN A 7 -7.36 -15.18 16.70
N ILE A 8 -7.79 -15.59 15.49
CA ILE A 8 -7.02 -15.36 14.27
C ILE A 8 -6.91 -13.86 13.95
N LEU A 9 -8.01 -13.11 14.08
CA LEU A 9 -8.00 -11.65 13.88
C LEU A 9 -7.11 -10.93 14.90
N PHE A 10 -7.06 -11.41 16.14
CA PHE A 10 -6.13 -10.91 17.16
C PHE A 10 -4.67 -11.10 16.72
N HIS A 11 -4.29 -12.29 16.26
CA HIS A 11 -2.93 -12.54 15.79
C HIS A 11 -2.58 -11.71 14.54
N ALA A 12 -3.53 -11.51 13.62
CA ALA A 12 -3.33 -10.62 12.48
C ALA A 12 -3.09 -9.16 12.92
N ASN A 13 -3.83 -8.69 13.94
CA ASN A 13 -3.61 -7.35 14.49
C ASN A 13 -2.23 -7.22 15.15
N GLU A 14 -1.80 -8.21 15.93
CA GLU A 14 -0.47 -8.23 16.53
C GLU A 14 0.63 -8.24 15.47
N LEU A 15 0.46 -9.01 14.40
CA LEU A 15 1.38 -8.99 13.26
C LEU A 15 1.46 -7.60 12.62
N GLY A 16 0.31 -6.93 12.42
CA GLY A 16 0.27 -5.56 11.93
C GLY A 16 1.05 -4.58 12.81
N LYS A 17 0.97 -4.72 14.14
CA LYS A 17 1.77 -3.91 15.09
C LYS A 17 3.26 -4.15 14.94
N LEU A 18 3.68 -5.39 14.70
CA LEU A 18 5.08 -5.71 14.48
C LEU A 18 5.57 -5.11 13.16
N LEU A 19 4.79 -5.25 12.08
CA LEU A 19 5.09 -4.65 10.78
C LEU A 19 5.20 -3.12 10.87
N ALA A 20 4.34 -2.48 11.66
CA ALA A 20 4.39 -1.02 11.85
C ALA A 20 5.71 -0.50 12.45
N ASN A 21 6.53 -1.39 13.02
CA ASN A 21 7.83 -1.09 13.60
C ASN A 21 9.01 -1.54 12.73
N THR A 22 8.79 -2.02 11.50
CA THR A 22 9.90 -2.38 10.59
C THR A 22 10.49 -1.15 9.92
N GLU A 23 11.73 -1.28 9.43
CA GLU A 23 12.46 -0.19 8.78
C GLU A 23 11.71 0.35 7.55
N GLU A 24 11.07 -0.51 6.76
CA GLU A 24 10.28 -0.12 5.60
C GLU A 24 9.14 0.82 5.99
N VAL A 25 8.42 0.51 7.08
CA VAL A 25 7.32 1.37 7.56
C VAL A 25 7.85 2.65 8.21
N GLN A 26 9.00 2.61 8.89
CA GLN A 26 9.62 3.84 9.41
C GLN A 26 10.09 4.75 8.27
N HIS A 27 10.67 4.18 7.22
CA HIS A 27 11.12 4.93 6.05
C HIS A 27 9.93 5.53 5.28
N PHE A 28 8.86 4.76 5.11
CA PHE A 28 7.60 5.25 4.55
C PHE A 28 7.04 6.45 5.31
N LYS A 29 6.95 6.37 6.65
CA LYS A 29 6.50 7.50 7.49
C LYS A 29 7.38 8.73 7.34
N ALA A 30 8.70 8.55 7.32
CA ALA A 30 9.63 9.66 7.14
C ALA A 30 9.48 10.32 5.76
N ALA A 31 9.28 9.53 4.70
CA ALA A 31 9.02 10.06 3.36
C ALA A 31 7.66 10.77 3.27
N GLU A 32 6.63 10.23 3.94
CA GLU A 32 5.30 10.85 4.06
C GLU A 32 5.38 12.22 4.74
N ASP A 33 6.09 12.32 5.86
CA ASP A 33 6.28 13.57 6.60
C ASP A 33 6.96 14.65 5.73
N LEU A 34 7.97 14.25 4.94
CA LEU A 34 8.66 15.15 4.01
C LEU A 34 7.75 15.60 2.87
N LEU A 35 6.99 14.67 2.30
CA LEU A 35 6.02 14.96 1.23
C LEU A 35 4.94 15.93 1.70
N LEU A 36 4.38 15.70 2.89
CA LEU A 36 3.34 16.56 3.49
C LEU A 36 3.87 17.96 3.84
N ALA A 37 5.14 18.07 4.21
CA ALA A 37 5.79 19.35 4.44
C ALA A 37 6.12 20.12 3.15
N HIS A 38 6.10 19.47 1.98
CA HIS A 38 6.40 20.10 0.70
C HIS A 38 5.15 20.81 0.13
N GLU A 39 5.11 22.15 0.24
CA GLU A 39 3.94 22.98 -0.11
C GLU A 39 3.37 22.72 -1.53
N LYS A 40 4.23 22.66 -2.56
CA LYS A 40 3.79 22.40 -3.94
C LYS A 40 3.19 20.99 -4.09
N ALA A 41 3.82 19.97 -3.53
CA ALA A 41 3.37 18.59 -3.62
C ALA A 41 2.03 18.43 -2.89
N SER A 42 1.92 18.98 -1.68
CA SER A 42 0.67 19.00 -0.91
C SER A 42 -0.48 19.66 -1.68
N THR A 43 -0.22 20.77 -2.36
CA THR A 43 -1.21 21.45 -3.21
C THR A 43 -1.61 20.59 -4.41
N LEU A 44 -0.65 20.01 -5.12
CA LEU A 44 -0.91 19.14 -6.27
C LEU A 44 -1.65 17.86 -5.88
N LEU A 45 -1.35 17.26 -4.72
CA LEU A 45 -2.05 16.08 -4.21
C LEU A 45 -3.51 16.39 -3.86
N GLN A 46 -3.79 17.58 -3.31
CA GLN A 46 -5.17 18.02 -3.08
C GLN A 46 -5.93 18.21 -4.39
N GLN A 47 -5.28 18.80 -5.40
CA GLN A 47 -5.87 18.95 -6.73
C GLN A 47 -6.12 17.60 -7.40
N LEU A 48 -5.17 16.67 -7.31
CA LEU A 48 -5.30 15.31 -7.81
C LEU A 48 -6.50 14.61 -7.18
N ASN A 49 -6.61 14.64 -5.86
CA ASN A 49 -7.72 14.00 -5.14
C ASN A 49 -9.08 14.58 -5.54
N GLN A 50 -9.17 15.91 -5.66
CA GLN A 50 -10.39 16.57 -6.13
C GLN A 50 -10.75 16.14 -7.56
N ALA A 51 -9.77 16.14 -8.48
CA ALA A 51 -9.98 15.72 -9.87
C ALA A 51 -10.41 14.24 -9.97
N GLU A 52 -9.84 13.35 -9.17
CA GLU A 52 -10.24 11.93 -9.13
C GLU A 52 -11.67 11.73 -8.60
N VAL A 53 -12.08 12.53 -7.62
CA VAL A 53 -13.45 12.51 -7.07
C VAL A 53 -14.44 13.03 -8.12
N ASP A 54 -14.11 14.13 -8.80
CA ASP A 54 -14.95 14.71 -9.83
C ASP A 54 -15.07 13.76 -11.04
N ALA A 55 -13.97 13.13 -11.46
CA ALA A 55 -13.98 12.13 -12.53
C ALA A 55 -14.86 10.91 -12.18
N GLN A 56 -14.80 10.42 -10.94
CA GLN A 56 -15.69 9.35 -10.47
C GLN A 56 -17.16 9.77 -10.45
N ASN A 57 -17.47 11.00 -10.04
CA ASN A 57 -18.84 11.51 -9.99
C ASN A 57 -19.44 11.74 -11.38
N GLU A 58 -18.62 12.15 -12.34
CA GLU A 58 -19.04 12.47 -13.71
C GLU A 58 -18.89 11.28 -14.69
N GLU A 59 -18.49 10.10 -14.20
CA GLU A 59 -18.14 8.92 -15.02
C GLU A 59 -17.11 9.25 -16.13
N ILE A 60 -16.22 10.22 -15.85
CA ILE A 60 -15.16 10.62 -16.77
C ILE A 60 -14.03 9.59 -16.72
N ASP A 61 -13.45 9.34 -17.88
CA ASP A 61 -12.33 8.41 -18.02
C ASP A 61 -11.15 8.88 -17.14
N PRO A 62 -10.53 7.97 -16.34
CA PRO A 62 -9.32 8.27 -15.56
C PRO A 62 -8.12 8.72 -16.41
N THR A 63 -8.21 8.66 -17.74
CA THR A 63 -7.25 9.28 -18.68
C THR A 63 -7.47 10.78 -18.89
N ASP A 64 -8.17 11.46 -17.97
CA ASP A 64 -8.37 12.90 -18.03
C ASP A 64 -7.02 13.65 -18.15
N PRO A 65 -6.86 14.51 -19.17
CA PRO A 65 -5.63 15.29 -19.36
C PRO A 65 -5.28 16.20 -18.18
N GLU A 66 -6.26 16.62 -17.37
CA GLU A 66 -6.02 17.38 -16.14
C GLU A 66 -5.32 16.51 -15.09
N ILE A 67 -5.81 15.29 -14.86
CA ILE A 67 -5.18 14.31 -13.95
C ILE A 67 -3.77 13.98 -14.42
N ALA A 68 -3.57 13.71 -15.71
CA ALA A 68 -2.26 13.42 -16.28
C ALA A 68 -1.27 14.59 -16.07
N THR A 69 -1.71 15.82 -16.25
CA THR A 69 -0.87 17.01 -16.04
C THR A 69 -0.44 17.16 -14.57
N ILE A 70 -1.34 16.86 -13.62
CA ILE A 70 -1.03 16.92 -12.19
C ILE A 70 -0.03 15.82 -11.81
N LEU A 71 -0.20 14.61 -12.35
CA LEU A 71 0.72 13.48 -12.14
C LEU A 71 2.11 13.79 -12.69
N ASP A 72 2.22 14.30 -13.92
CA ASP A 72 3.51 14.71 -14.51
C ASP A 72 4.21 15.77 -13.62
N ALA A 73 3.46 16.71 -13.07
CA ALA A 73 4.00 17.75 -12.19
C ALA A 73 4.43 17.23 -10.80
N LEU A 74 3.82 16.14 -10.34
CA LEU A 74 4.16 15.43 -9.10
C LEU A 74 5.43 14.58 -9.29
N ASP A 75 5.57 13.92 -10.44
CA ASP A 75 6.74 13.09 -10.79
C ASP A 75 8.05 13.88 -10.79
N ASP A 76 7.99 15.18 -11.07
CA ASP A 76 9.15 16.09 -11.02
C ASP A 76 9.60 16.43 -9.58
N ILE A 77 8.86 16.03 -8.54
CA ILE A 77 9.14 16.38 -7.15
C ILE A 77 9.91 15.23 -6.45
N PRO A 78 11.15 15.46 -5.98
CA PRO A 78 11.96 14.41 -5.35
C PRO A 78 11.30 13.72 -4.16
N GLU A 79 10.55 14.47 -3.34
CA GLU A 79 9.83 13.95 -2.18
C GLU A 79 8.67 13.01 -2.58
N VAL A 80 8.04 13.26 -3.73
CA VAL A 80 7.00 12.37 -4.29
C VAL A 80 7.64 11.05 -4.74
N VAL A 81 8.75 11.12 -5.47
CA VAL A 81 9.50 9.94 -5.91
C VAL A 81 9.96 9.11 -4.71
N ALA A 82 10.56 9.76 -3.70
CA ALA A 82 11.00 9.08 -2.48
C ALA A 82 9.84 8.43 -1.71
N PHE A 83 8.68 9.08 -1.67
CA PHE A 83 7.48 8.50 -1.07
C PHE A 83 6.98 7.28 -1.84
N HIS A 84 6.94 7.33 -3.18
CA HIS A 84 6.56 6.19 -4.01
C HIS A 84 7.51 4.99 -3.85
N ASP A 85 8.82 5.24 -3.81
CA ASP A 85 9.82 4.19 -3.55
C ASP A 85 9.60 3.55 -2.17
N ALA A 86 9.35 4.37 -1.14
CA ALA A 86 9.06 3.87 0.20
C ALA A 86 7.73 3.09 0.26
N GLN A 87 6.71 3.52 -0.47
CA GLN A 87 5.43 2.83 -0.60
C GLN A 87 5.61 1.45 -1.24
N ALA A 88 6.35 1.38 -2.36
CA ALA A 88 6.63 0.11 -3.04
C ALA A 88 7.35 -0.90 -2.13
N ASN A 89 8.24 -0.44 -1.26
CA ASN A 89 8.90 -1.29 -0.26
C ASN A 89 7.93 -1.84 0.79
N VAL A 90 7.01 -1.01 1.30
CA VAL A 90 5.95 -1.46 2.22
C VAL A 90 5.02 -2.48 1.54
N ASP A 91 4.63 -2.23 0.29
CA ASP A 91 3.78 -3.16 -0.47
C ASP A 91 4.48 -4.50 -0.71
N HIS A 92 5.76 -4.47 -1.05
CA HIS A 92 6.56 -5.68 -1.20
C HIS A 92 6.65 -6.47 0.12
N LEU A 93 6.84 -5.79 1.25
CA LEU A 93 6.82 -6.41 2.58
C LEU A 93 5.47 -7.08 2.86
N LEU A 94 4.35 -6.37 2.66
CA LEU A 94 3.00 -6.89 2.88
C LEU A 94 2.70 -8.09 1.97
N SER A 95 3.09 -8.02 0.70
CA SER A 95 2.91 -9.11 -0.26
C SER A 95 3.73 -10.35 0.13
N THR A 96 4.96 -10.16 0.58
CA THR A 96 5.83 -11.24 1.06
C THR A 96 5.22 -11.94 2.27
N VAL A 97 4.80 -11.17 3.28
CA VAL A 97 4.16 -11.71 4.49
C VAL A 97 2.88 -12.47 4.14
N SER A 98 2.04 -11.91 3.27
CA SER A 98 0.81 -12.55 2.82
C SER A 98 1.08 -13.89 2.13
N SER A 99 2.09 -13.93 1.26
CA SER A 99 2.51 -15.15 0.57
C SER A 99 3.02 -16.21 1.56
N MET A 100 3.84 -15.82 2.55
CA MET A 100 4.33 -16.74 3.58
C MET A 100 3.19 -17.31 4.45
N ILE A 101 2.16 -16.50 4.76
CA ILE A 101 0.97 -16.97 5.47
C ILE A 101 0.22 -18.01 4.62
N ALA A 102 0.00 -17.73 3.33
CA ALA A 102 -0.66 -18.64 2.41
C ALA A 102 0.10 -19.97 2.24
N ASP A 103 1.42 -19.93 2.10
CA ASP A 103 2.28 -21.11 2.01
C ASP A 103 2.25 -21.94 3.30
N SER A 104 2.27 -21.26 4.46
CA SER A 104 2.18 -21.92 5.76
C SER A 104 0.83 -22.62 5.94
N MET A 105 -0.27 -21.95 5.56
CA MET A 105 -1.61 -22.55 5.58
C MET A 105 -1.68 -23.79 4.69
N THR A 106 -1.17 -23.71 3.45
CA THR A 106 -1.13 -24.82 2.50
C THR A 106 -0.33 -26.01 3.06
N SER A 107 0.84 -25.74 3.62
CA SER A 107 1.75 -26.76 4.17
C SER A 107 1.18 -27.48 5.39
N HIS A 108 0.56 -26.76 6.32
CA HIS A 108 0.07 -27.32 7.59
C HIS A 108 -1.36 -27.88 7.49
N ALA A 109 -2.23 -27.25 6.70
CA ALA A 109 -3.60 -27.73 6.51
C ALA A 109 -3.70 -28.88 5.50
N GLY A 110 -2.63 -29.16 4.75
CA GLY A 110 -2.62 -30.17 3.69
C GLY A 110 -3.55 -29.83 2.52
N LEU A 111 -4.02 -28.58 2.44
CA LEU A 111 -4.83 -28.08 1.34
C LEU A 111 -3.94 -27.98 0.10
N PHE A 112 -4.42 -28.46 -1.05
CA PHE A 112 -3.72 -28.48 -2.35
C PHE A 112 -2.49 -29.42 -2.49
N ARG A 113 -2.47 -30.57 -1.82
CA ARG A 113 -1.64 -31.69 -2.30
C ARG A 113 -2.22 -32.24 -3.61
N VAL A 114 -1.74 -31.73 -4.75
CA VAL A 114 -1.89 -32.44 -6.03
C VAL A 114 -1.06 -33.71 -5.92
N GLU A 115 -1.70 -34.86 -5.80
CA GLU A 115 -1.06 -36.16 -6.02
C GLU A 115 -0.45 -36.14 -7.43
N LYS A 116 0.87 -35.94 -7.53
CA LYS A 116 1.59 -36.32 -8.75
C LYS A 116 1.50 -37.84 -8.87
N ARG A 117 0.59 -38.32 -9.73
CA ARG A 117 0.67 -39.64 -10.35
C ARG A 117 1.57 -39.58 -11.58
#